data_AF-A0A076MTB6-F1
#
_entry.id   AF-A0A076MTB6-F1
#
_cell.length_a   1.000
_cell.length_b   1.000
_cell.length_c   1.000
_cell.angle_alpha   90.00
_cell.angle_beta   90.00
_cell.angle_gamma   90.00
#
_symmetry.space_group_name_H-M   'P 1'
#
loop_
_entity.id
_entity.type
_entity.pdbx_description
1 polymer ?
#
loop_
_entity_poly.entity_id
_entity_poly.type
_entity_poly.pdbx_seq_one_letter_code
_entity_poly.pdbx_strand_id
1 'polypeptide(L)' 'MDYARRIWLAGGPAELHVWPGGYHGFDSFAPQAEISRAAKAARLRWLRRILAE' A
#
# COMPACT_ATOMS: atom_id res chain seq x y z
N MET A 1 -9.17 -3.34 11.04
CA MET A 1 -8.66 -2.28 10.14
C MET A 1 -8.74 -0.92 10.81
N ASP A 2 -8.11 -0.78 11.99
CA ASP A 2 -8.32 0.40 12.85
C ASP A 2 -7.46 1.61 12.46
N TYR A 3 -6.20 1.38 12.10
CA TYR A 3 -5.27 2.48 11.84
C TYR A 3 -5.69 3.36 10.65
N ALA A 4 -5.98 2.76 9.49
CA ALA A 4 -6.50 3.49 8.32
C ALA A 4 -7.83 4.19 8.62
N ARG A 5 -8.73 3.52 9.38
CA ARG A 5 -10.01 4.11 9.81
C ARG A 5 -9.79 5.36 10.65
N ARG A 6 -8.85 5.34 11.59
CA ARG A 6 -8.53 6.49 12.44
C ARG A 6 -7.94 7.65 11.64
N ILE A 7 -7.14 7.38 10.61
CA ILE A 7 -6.65 8.42 9.69
C ILE A 7 -7.83 9.10 8.98
N TRP A 8 -8.75 8.30 8.42
CA TRP A 8 -9.94 8.84 7.76
C TRP A 8 -10.85 9.65 8.70
N LEU A 9 -11.07 9.16 9.93
CA LEU A 9 -11.86 9.87 10.94
C LEU A 9 -11.24 11.20 11.38
N ALA A 10 -9.92 11.32 11.29
CA ALA A 10 -9.20 12.57 11.53
C ALA A 10 -9.16 13.50 10.30
N GLY A 11 -9.84 13.15 9.20
CA GLY A 11 -9.83 13.91 7.94
C GLY A 11 -8.58 13.70 7.07
N GLY A 12 -7.70 12.76 7.45
CA GLY A 12 -6.48 12.46 6.71
C GLY A 12 -6.75 11.58 5.48
N PRO A 13 -6.03 11.80 4.37
CA PRO A 13 -6.10 10.93 3.20
C PRO A 13 -5.27 9.67 3.40
N ALA A 14 -5.86 8.49 3.17
CA ALA A 14 -5.16 7.20 3.20
C ALA A 14 -5.81 6.16 2.28
N GLU A 15 -5.03 5.22 1.77
CA GLU A 15 -5.50 4.02 1.08
C GLU A 15 -5.12 2.77 1.88
N LEU A 16 -6.04 1.81 2.03
CA LEU A 16 -5.79 0.51 2.64
C LEU A 16 -5.86 -0.59 1.58
N HIS A 17 -4.76 -1.30 1.39
CA HIS A 17 -4.65 -2.39 0.42
C HIS A 17 -4.40 -3.70 1.16
N VAL A 18 -5.21 -4.72 0.87
CA VAL A 18 -5.08 -6.07 1.43
C VAL A 18 -4.62 -7.01 0.32
N TRP A 19 -3.55 -7.76 0.55
CA TRP A 19 -2.94 -8.65 -0.43
C TRP A 19 -3.02 -10.11 0.07
N PRO A 20 -4.12 -10.84 -0.23
CA PRO A 20 -4.24 -12.24 0.15
C PRO A 20 -3.05 -13.07 -0.37
N GLY A 21 -2.50 -13.94 0.49
CA GLY A 21 -1.31 -14.73 0.17
C GLY A 21 0.04 -14.03 0.39
N GLY A 22 0.06 -12.73 0.67
CA GLY A 22 1.26 -12.01 1.08
C GLY A 22 1.52 -12.15 2.60
N TYR A 23 2.69 -12.66 2.98
CA TYR A 23 3.19 -12.63 4.36
C TYR A 23 3.97 -11.33 4.64
N HIS A 24 4.37 -11.06 5.88
CA HIS A 24 5.12 -9.84 6.21
C HIS A 24 6.42 -9.72 5.39
N GLY A 25 6.57 -8.61 4.64
CA GLY A 25 7.76 -8.36 3.81
C GLY A 25 7.80 -9.12 2.48
N PHE A 26 6.69 -9.75 2.06
CA PHE A 26 6.63 -10.53 0.82
C PHE A 26 7.16 -9.78 -0.42
N ASP A 27 6.92 -8.47 -0.50
CA ASP A 27 7.35 -7.65 -1.65
C ASP A 27 8.87 -7.50 -1.74
N SER A 28 9.59 -7.72 -0.65
CA SER A 28 11.05 -7.66 -0.56
C SER A 28 11.70 -9.03 -0.71
N PHE A 29 11.12 -10.08 -0.09
CA PHE A 29 11.63 -11.45 -0.17
C PHE A 29 11.28 -12.18 -1.47
N ALA A 30 10.17 -11.84 -2.10
CA ALA A 30 9.74 -12.40 -3.39
C ALA A 30 9.41 -11.28 -4.39
N PRO A 31 10.39 -10.43 -4.78
CA PRO A 31 10.14 -9.22 -5.55
C PRO A 31 9.55 -9.48 -6.94
N GLN A 32 9.76 -10.67 -7.49
CA GLN A 32 9.27 -11.12 -8.79
C GLN A 32 7.82 -11.63 -8.78
N ALA A 33 7.25 -11.92 -7.60
CA ALA A 33 5.88 -12.40 -7.52
C ALA A 33 4.90 -11.33 -8.01
N GLU A 34 3.85 -11.73 -8.71
CA GLU A 34 2.84 -10.79 -9.25
C GLU A 34 2.23 -9.92 -8.14
N ILE A 35 1.94 -10.51 -6.97
CA ILE A 35 1.42 -9.77 -5.80
C ILE A 35 2.41 -8.70 -5.31
N SER A 36 3.71 -8.99 -5.31
CA SER A 36 4.77 -8.07 -4.91
C SER A 36 4.88 -6.88 -5.85
N ARG A 37 4.80 -7.13 -7.17
CA ARG A 37 4.82 -6.11 -8.21
C ARG A 37 3.60 -5.21 -8.10
N ALA A 38 2.41 -5.79 -7.90
CA ALA A 38 1.17 -5.04 -7.72
C ALA A 38 1.20 -4.13 -6.47
N ALA A 39 1.66 -4.64 -5.33
CA ALA A 39 1.77 -3.89 -4.09
C ALA A 39 2.75 -2.70 -4.21
N LYS A 40 3.94 -2.93 -4.80
CA LYS A 40 4.93 -1.87 -5.08
C LYS A 40 4.36 -0.81 -6.03
N ALA A 41 3.67 -1.22 -7.08
CA ALA A 41 3.08 -0.30 -8.05
C ALA A 41 1.99 0.58 -7.41
N ALA A 42 1.12 0.01 -6.56
CA ALA A 42 0.12 0.76 -5.82
C ALA A 42 0.76 1.84 -4.92
N ARG A 43 1.79 1.46 -4.14
CA ARG A 43 2.56 2.38 -3.30
C ARG A 43 3.18 3.53 -4.10
N LEU A 44 3.83 3.23 -5.23
CA LEU A 44 4.46 4.25 -6.08
C LEU A 44 3.43 5.18 -6.72
N ARG A 45 2.27 4.67 -7.16
CA ARG A 45 1.20 5.52 -7.70
C ARG A 45 0.66 6.50 -6.66
N TRP A 46 0.49 6.05 -5.42
CA TRP A 46 0.08 6.92 -4.32
C TRP A 46 1.12 8.03 -4.07
N LEU A 47 2.40 7.66 -3.91
CA LEU A 47 3.47 8.63 -3.68
C LEU A 47 3.56 9.68 -4.79
N ARG A 48 3.46 9.27 -6.06
CA ARG A 48 3.43 10.22 -7.19
C ARG A 48 2.27 11.21 -7.07
N ARG A 49 1.07 10.74 -6.70
CA ARG A 49 -0.10 11.62 -6.56
C ARG A 49 0.08 12.69 -5.49
N ILE A 50 0.77 12.37 -4.39
CA ILE A 50 0.89 13.29 -3.24
C ILE A 50 2.19 14.10 -3.20
N LEU A 51 3.23 13.70 -3.94
CA LEU A 51 4.55 14.37 -3.93
C LEU A 51 4.89 15.10 -5.23
N ALA A 52 4.31 14.69 -6.37
CA ALA A 52 4.68 15.23 -7.68
C ALA A 52 3.68 16.29 -8.15
N GLU A 53 3.49 17.35 -7.37
CA GLU A 53 2.86 18.59 -7.89
C GLU A 53 3.53 19.05 -9.20
#